data_AF-A0A3B8P3Q1-F1
#
_entry.id   AF-A0A3B8P3Q1-F1
#
_cell.length_a   1.000
_cell.length_b   1.000
_cell.length_c   1.000
_cell.angle_alpha   90.00
_cell.angle_beta   90.00
_cell.angle_gamma   90.00
#
_symmetry.space_group_name_H-M   'P 1'
#
loop_
_entity.id
_entity.type
_entity.pdbx_description
1 polymer ?
#
loop_
_entity_poly.entity_id
_entity_poly.type
_entity_poly.pdbx_seq_one_letter_code
_entity_poly.pdbx_strand_id
1 'polypeptide(L)'
;MTSPIHTLEQILQAGLDPAPNETRRLFHGRGRCWEGLEQVTVDWLQGVLSVALFREPSAEQLAELEGMLRRLAERPQWSAQAVLIQHRYLPDSPGQWLLGEAGQRREVI
;
A
#
# COMPACT_ATOMS: atom_id res chain seq x y z
N MET A 1 0.46 -23.35 -0.18
CA MET A 1 0.02 -22.17 -0.97
C MET A 1 0.42 -20.95 -0.19
N THR A 2 1.09 -20.00 -0.83
CA THR A 2 1.53 -18.74 -0.20
C THR A 2 0.32 -17.81 -0.08
N SER A 3 0.12 -17.15 1.07
CA SER A 3 -0.99 -16.20 1.26
C SER A 3 -0.94 -15.10 0.19
N PRO A 4 -2.09 -14.61 -0.33
CA PRO A 4 -2.13 -13.43 -1.20
C PRO A 4 -1.38 -12.24 -0.59
N ILE A 5 -1.51 -12.00 0.72
CA ILE A 5 -0.81 -10.88 1.39
C ILE A 5 0.71 -11.10 1.43
N HIS A 6 1.17 -12.34 1.61
CA HIS A 6 2.61 -12.63 1.50
C HIS A 6 3.15 -12.40 0.09
N THR A 7 2.37 -12.75 -0.94
CA THR A 7 2.73 -12.46 -2.33
C THR A 7 2.85 -10.95 -2.56
N LEU A 8 1.90 -10.17 -2.05
CA LEU A 8 1.97 -8.71 -2.08
C LEU A 8 3.22 -8.19 -1.36
N GLU A 9 3.51 -8.70 -0.15
CA GLU A 9 4.69 -8.33 0.63
C GLU A 9 5.99 -8.50 -0.17
N GLN A 10 6.17 -9.65 -0.83
CA GLN A 10 7.36 -9.92 -1.65
C GLN A 10 7.51 -8.92 -2.81
N ILE A 11 6.41 -8.58 -3.48
CA ILE A 11 6.42 -7.59 -4.57
C ILE A 11 6.78 -6.21 -4.04
N LEU A 12 6.20 -5.81 -2.90
CA LEU A 12 6.48 -4.51 -2.30
C LEU A 12 7.93 -4.41 -1.81
N GLN A 13 8.47 -5.45 -1.19
CA GLN A 13 9.88 -5.49 -0.79
C GLN A 13 10.80 -5.31 -2.01
N ALA A 14 10.55 -6.02 -3.12
CA ALA A 14 11.32 -5.86 -4.34
C ALA A 14 11.16 -4.48 -4.99
N GLY A 15 9.97 -3.88 -4.90
CA GLY A 15 9.67 -2.55 -5.46
C GLY A 15 10.21 -1.38 -4.63
N LEU A 16 10.59 -1.62 -3.37
CA LEU A 16 11.08 -0.64 -2.41
C LEU A 16 12.60 -0.76 -2.12
N ASP A 17 13.30 -1.67 -2.78
CA ASP A 17 14.74 -1.87 -2.63
C ASP A 17 15.48 -1.68 -3.97
N PRO A 18 16.00 -0.48 -4.28
CA PRO A 18 15.81 0.77 -3.54
C PRO A 18 14.42 1.39 -3.79
N ALA A 19 13.99 2.28 -2.89
CA ALA A 19 12.72 2.96 -3.05
C ALA A 19 12.74 3.90 -4.27
N PRO A 20 11.62 4.03 -5.01
CA PRO A 20 11.57 4.89 -6.17
C PRO A 20 11.80 6.36 -5.80
N ASN A 21 12.56 7.05 -6.63
CA ASN A 21 12.83 8.49 -6.57
C ASN A 21 11.71 9.34 -7.22
N GLU A 22 10.70 8.70 -7.83
CA GLU A 22 9.57 9.32 -8.49
C GLU A 22 8.26 8.59 -8.15
N THR A 23 7.12 9.18 -8.51
CA THR A 23 5.83 8.50 -8.37
C THR A 23 5.78 7.24 -9.24
N ARG A 24 5.44 6.09 -8.64
CA ARG A 24 5.45 4.81 -9.33
C ARG A 24 4.37 3.86 -8.83
N ARG A 25 3.72 3.12 -9.73
CA ARG A 25 2.90 1.97 -9.35
C ARG A 25 3.79 0.78 -8.99
N LEU A 26 3.69 0.31 -7.75
CA LEU A 26 4.42 -0.86 -7.26
C LEU A 26 3.63 -2.15 -7.46
N PHE A 27 2.30 -2.08 -7.36
CA PHE A 27 1.44 -3.24 -7.52
C PHE A 27 0.11 -2.89 -8.20
N HIS A 28 -0.35 -3.78 -9.08
CA HIS A 28 -1.61 -3.63 -9.81
C HIS A 28 -2.41 -4.94 -9.84
N GLY A 29 -3.26 -5.18 -8.85
CA GLY A 29 -4.06 -6.40 -8.77
C GLY A 29 -5.20 -6.48 -9.78
N ARG A 30 -5.74 -5.34 -10.23
CA ARG A 30 -6.97 -5.25 -11.05
C ARG A 30 -6.89 -5.94 -12.42
N GLY A 31 -5.69 -6.29 -12.89
CA GLY A 31 -5.47 -7.09 -14.09
C GLY A 31 -5.86 -8.58 -13.93
N ARG A 32 -6.24 -9.02 -12.72
CA ARG A 32 -6.61 -10.41 -12.40
C ARG A 32 -5.49 -11.42 -12.60
N CYS A 33 -4.24 -10.97 -12.54
CA CYS A 33 -3.06 -11.84 -12.58
C CYS A 33 -2.65 -12.36 -11.19
N TRP A 34 -3.30 -11.89 -10.13
CA TRP A 34 -2.94 -12.15 -8.74
C TRP A 34 -4.18 -12.58 -7.96
N GLU A 35 -4.34 -13.88 -7.77
CA GLU A 35 -5.49 -14.45 -7.07
C GLU A 35 -5.61 -13.89 -5.64
N GLY A 36 -6.77 -13.34 -5.31
CA GLY A 36 -7.09 -12.77 -3.99
C GLY A 36 -6.61 -11.33 -3.76
N LEU A 37 -5.91 -10.72 -4.73
CA LEU A 37 -5.41 -9.34 -4.66
C LEU A 37 -6.05 -8.42 -5.71
N GLU A 38 -7.08 -8.86 -6.43
CA GLU A 38 -7.64 -8.15 -7.57
C GLU A 38 -8.19 -6.76 -7.21
N GLN A 39 -8.58 -6.60 -5.95
CA GLN A 39 -9.08 -5.36 -5.36
C GLN A 39 -8.00 -4.41 -4.85
N VAL A 40 -6.71 -4.72 -4.99
CA VAL A 40 -5.62 -3.94 -4.40
C VAL A 40 -4.76 -3.29 -5.49
N THR A 41 -4.44 -2.01 -5.31
CA THR A 41 -3.29 -1.37 -5.97
C THR A 41 -2.40 -0.73 -4.92
N VAL A 42 -1.10 -0.67 -5.21
CA VAL A 42 -0.14 0.02 -4.35
C VAL A 42 0.71 0.94 -5.21
N ASP A 43 0.70 2.21 -4.84
CA ASP A 43 1.41 3.29 -5.51
C ASP A 43 2.39 3.94 -4.53
N TRP A 44 3.61 4.19 -4.98
CA TRP A 44 4.58 5.02 -4.29
C TRP A 44 4.42 6.46 -4.74
N LEU A 45 4.12 7.35 -3.79
CA LEU A 45 3.87 8.77 -4.01
C LEU A 45 4.91 9.60 -3.24
N GLN A 46 6.16 9.58 -3.72
CA GLN A 46 7.28 10.38 -3.17
C GLN A 46 7.40 10.34 -1.63
N GLY A 47 7.52 9.14 -1.07
CA GLY A 47 7.63 8.95 0.38
C GLY A 47 6.32 8.57 1.06
N VAL A 48 5.21 8.46 0.33
CA VAL A 48 3.97 7.84 0.83
C VAL A 48 3.70 6.55 0.08
N LEU A 49 3.54 5.44 0.81
CA LEU A 49 3.01 4.20 0.26
C LEU A 49 1.48 4.25 0.30
N SER A 50 0.85 4.44 -0.86
CA SER A 50 -0.60 4.55 -1.01
C SER A 50 -1.20 3.23 -1.47
N VAL A 51 -2.01 2.61 -0.61
CA VAL A 51 -2.71 1.35 -0.86
C VAL A 51 -4.18 1.66 -1.13
N ALA A 52 -4.72 1.28 -2.28
CA ALA A 52 -6.13 1.48 -2.61
C ALA A 52 -6.89 0.15 -2.64
N LEU A 53 -8.01 0.10 -1.93
CA LEU A 53 -8.93 -1.03 -1.85
C LEU A 53 -10.19 -0.73 -2.66
N PHE A 54 -10.45 -1.53 -3.69
CA PHE A 54 -11.59 -1.35 -4.60
C PHE A 54 -12.78 -2.28 -4.32
N ARG A 55 -12.65 -3.13 -3.30
CA ARG A 55 -13.70 -3.96 -2.73
C ARG A 55 -13.48 -4.01 -1.23
N GLU A 56 -14.57 -4.11 -0.47
CA GLU A 56 -14.51 -4.33 0.96
C GLU A 56 -13.79 -5.66 1.27
N PRO A 57 -12.65 -5.65 2.00
CA PRO A 57 -12.02 -6.86 2.49
C PRO A 57 -12.78 -7.41 3.70
N SER A 58 -12.61 -8.71 3.98
CA SER A 58 -13.01 -9.23 5.30
C SER A 58 -12.16 -8.60 6.41
N ALA A 59 -12.66 -8.62 7.65
CA ALA A 59 -11.91 -8.11 8.80
C ALA A 59 -10.54 -8.79 8.97
N GLU A 60 -10.47 -10.09 8.72
CA GLU A 60 -9.23 -10.87 8.77
C GLU A 60 -8.25 -10.44 7.68
N GLN A 61 -8.72 -10.26 6.45
CA GLN A 61 -7.89 -9.80 5.32
C GLN A 61 -7.37 -8.39 5.55
N LEU A 62 -8.21 -7.49 6.09
CA LEU A 62 -7.78 -6.13 6.42
C LEU A 62 -6.72 -6.13 7.52
N ALA A 63 -6.94 -6.90 8.59
CA ALA A 63 -5.96 -7.03 9.68
C ALA A 63 -4.63 -7.64 9.19
N GLU A 64 -4.68 -8.64 8.31
CA GLU A 64 -3.47 -9.24 7.71
C GLU A 64 -2.70 -8.22 6.86
N LEU A 65 -3.41 -7.47 6.02
CA LEU A 65 -2.84 -6.40 5.19
C LEU A 65 -2.21 -5.30 6.04
N GLU A 66 -2.93 -4.76 7.02
CA GLU A 66 -2.41 -3.73 7.91
C GLU A 66 -1.20 -4.21 8.71
N GLY A 67 -1.26 -5.42 9.26
CA GLY A 67 -0.14 -6.02 9.98
C GLY A 67 1.09 -6.18 9.08
N MET A 68 0.91 -6.60 7.83
CA MET A 68 2.00 -6.69 6.85
C MET A 68 2.60 -5.32 6.54
N LEU A 69 1.77 -4.31 6.28
CA LEU A 69 2.24 -2.94 5.98
C LEU A 69 3.02 -2.33 7.16
N ARG A 70 2.60 -2.59 8.40
CA ARG A 70 3.35 -2.19 9.60
C ARG A 70 4.71 -2.86 9.67
N ARG A 71 4.78 -4.18 9.48
CA ARG A 71 6.07 -4.92 9.45
C ARG A 71 6.97 -4.46 8.32
N LEU A 72 6.40 -4.14 7.15
CA LEU A 72 7.17 -3.61 6.01
C LEU A 72 7.87 -2.30 6.39
N ALA A 73 7.22 -1.46 7.20
CA ALA A 73 7.77 -0.18 7.66
C ALA A 73 8.86 -0.30 8.76
N GLU A 74 9.01 -1.47 9.36
CA GLU A 74 10.07 -1.76 10.34
C GLU A 74 11.36 -2.25 9.68
N ARG A 75 11.33 -2.54 8.37
CA ARG A 75 12.46 -3.09 7.63
C ARG A 75 13.53 -2.02 7.38
N PRO A 76 14.83 -2.38 7.35
CA PRO A 76 15.90 -1.43 7.02
C PRO A 76 15.77 -0.76 5.65
N GLN A 77 15.10 -1.44 4.70
CA GLN A 77 14.86 -0.91 3.35
C GLN A 77 13.73 0.13 3.30
N TRP A 78 12.96 0.28 4.39
CA TRP A 78 11.87 1.24 4.45
C TRP A 78 12.40 2.68 4.49
N SER A 79 11.94 3.48 3.53
CA SER A 79 12.30 4.91 3.42
C SER A 79 11.08 5.81 3.24
N ALA A 80 9.86 5.25 3.28
CA ALA A 80 8.66 6.07 3.25
C ALA A 80 8.42 6.75 4.61
N GLN A 81 7.75 7.89 4.55
CA GLN A 81 7.35 8.68 5.71
C GLN A 81 5.97 8.24 6.23
N ALA A 82 5.12 7.69 5.35
CA ALA A 82 3.75 7.33 5.70
C ALA A 82 3.19 6.17 4.87
N VAL A 83 2.15 5.55 5.41
CA VAL A 83 1.31 4.56 4.73
C VAL A 83 -0.14 5.04 4.77
N LEU A 84 -0.75 5.17 3.60
CA LEU A 84 -2.15 5.57 3.43
C LEU A 84 -2.94 4.40 2.84
N ILE A 85 -4.04 4.02 3.49
CA ILE A 85 -5.02 3.07 2.94
C ILE A 85 -6.24 3.86 2.47
N GLN A 86 -6.63 3.71 1.21
CA GLN A 86 -7.80 4.36 0.62
C GLN A 86 -8.91 3.33 0.39
N HIS A 87 -10.06 3.52 1.04
CA HIS A 87 -11.23 2.65 0.89
C HIS A 87 -12.07 3.10 -0.32
N ARG A 88 -11.57 2.87 -1.53
CA ARG A 88 -12.20 3.28 -2.81
C ARG A 88 -13.54 2.60 -3.09
N TYR A 89 -13.88 1.55 -2.36
CA TYR A 89 -15.19 0.90 -2.43
C TYR A 89 -16.29 1.65 -1.68
N LEU A 90 -15.94 2.63 -0.84
CA LEU A 90 -16.89 3.49 -0.13
C LEU A 90 -17.11 4.82 -0.87
N PRO A 91 -18.28 5.46 -0.69
CA PRO A 91 -18.49 6.86 -1.10
C PRO A 91 -17.38 7.77 -0.56
N ASP A 92 -17.01 8.79 -1.33
CA ASP A 92 -15.96 9.78 -0.99
C ASP A 92 -14.54 9.22 -0.79
N SER A 93 -14.33 7.90 -0.95
CA SER A 93 -13.01 7.26 -0.91
C SER A 93 -12.19 7.63 0.34
N PRO A 94 -12.70 7.40 1.56
CA PRO A 94 -12.02 7.80 2.78
C PRO A 94 -10.63 7.17 2.88
N GLY A 95 -9.70 7.96 3.42
CA GLY A 95 -8.31 7.55 3.66
C GLY A 95 -8.03 7.32 5.14
N GLN A 96 -7.33 6.24 5.45
CA GLN A 96 -6.81 5.90 6.77
C GLN A 96 -5.28 5.98 6.73
N TRP A 97 -4.70 6.85 7.54
CA TRP A 97 -3.25 6.87 7.77
C TRP A 97 -2.89 5.75 8.74
N LEU A 98 -2.27 4.70 8.21
CA LEU A 98 -1.84 3.55 9.02
C LEU A 98 -0.59 3.86 9.82
N LEU A 99 0.31 4.65 9.20
CA LEU A 99 1.56 5.16 9.74
C LEU A 99 1.76 6.59 9.24
N GLY A 100 2.41 7.41 10.06
CA GLY A 100 2.55 8.84 9.80
C GLY A 100 1.21 9.56 9.90
N GLU A 101 1.16 10.74 9.30
CA GLU A 101 -0.04 11.59 9.27
C GLU A 101 -0.15 12.29 7.92
N ALA A 102 -1.25 13.00 7.70
CA ALA A 102 -1.39 13.88 6.54
C ALA A 102 -0.35 15.02 6.62
N GLY A 103 0.84 14.76 6.07
CA GLY A 103 1.93 15.72 6.01
C GLY A 103 1.57 16.88 5.07
N GLN A 104 1.63 18.09 5.61
CA GLN A 104 1.31 19.36 4.95
C GLN A 104 1.87 19.42 3.52
N ARG A 105 0.99 19.85 2.60
CA ARG A 105 1.28 20.30 1.24
C ARG A 105 2.68 20.91 1.18
N ARG A 106 3.65 20.21 0.59
CA ARG A 106 4.89 20.86 0.18
C ARG A 106 4.54 21.76 -0.98
N GLU A 107 4.38 23.05 -0.69
CA GLU A 107 4.34 24.08 -1.71
C GLU A 107 5.62 23.98 -2.52
N VAL A 108 5.45 23.77 -3.82
CA VAL A 108 6.54 23.90 -4.79
C VAL A 108 6.83 25.40 -4.86
N ILE A 109 8.03 25.80 -4.43
CA ILE A 109 8.58 27.16 -4.60
C ILE A 109 8.73 27.45 -6.10
#